data_AF-A0A517SA81-F1
#
_entry.id   AF-A0A517SA81-F1
#
_cell.length_a   1.000
_cell.length_b   1.000
_cell.length_c   1.000
_cell.angle_alpha   90.00
_cell.angle_beta   90.00
_cell.angle_gamma   90.00
#
_symmetry.space_group_name_H-M   'P 1'
#
loop_
_entity.id
_entity.type
_entity.pdbx_description
1 polymer ?
#
loop_
_entity_poly.entity_id
_entity_poly.type
_entity_poly.pdbx_seq_one_letter_code
_entity_poly.pdbx_strand_id
1 'polypeptide(L)'
;MKATIILILCVAFVLAPRVSRGSIRSMLQSATEIVTKKTVKKGVKAGAEQVGESVTRLAAKHGDDLVNKVLHHVGPKGVKLAEAAGDEAGIALRMLARHGDGAMGMAGRTSARKLVSQFGDDAADVIVRHGEVGERIVGQFAEPGVKALMSVGSDGARRMAIMAEGGVLSTQLIDVIATGGQKACSFIWENRAGLAVGATLTAFLASPETFIDGGVSLANGMAEHVAEPVIEGIISPVAGVPVELAKGVAYGTNWTVIVLAGLIGVLFVTRYARPTKRSLASCGVAAVQWFRNRLRRPMRKET
;
A
#
# COMPACT_ATOMS: atom_id res chain seq x y z
N MET A 1 -10.11 -37.81 44.93
CA MET A 1 -9.51 -36.82 44.00
C MET A 1 -8.25 -37.31 43.26
N LYS A 2 -7.42 -38.23 43.79
CA LYS A 2 -6.23 -38.72 43.07
C LYS A 2 -6.55 -39.67 41.88
N ALA A 3 -7.67 -40.40 41.92
CA ALA A 3 -8.05 -41.35 40.87
C ALA A 3 -8.56 -40.70 39.57
N THR A 4 -9.16 -39.50 39.64
CA THR A 4 -9.69 -38.79 38.47
C THR A 4 -8.60 -38.13 37.61
N ILE A 5 -7.49 -37.72 38.20
CA ILE A 5 -6.35 -37.14 37.46
C ILE A 5 -5.63 -38.20 36.62
N ILE A 6 -5.54 -39.45 37.10
CA ILE A 6 -4.90 -40.55 36.37
C ILE A 6 -5.75 -40.97 35.16
N LEU A 7 -7.08 -40.95 35.28
CA LEU A 7 -7.97 -41.30 34.16
C LEU A 7 -7.88 -40.29 33.01
N ILE A 8 -7.80 -38.98 33.31
CA ILE A 8 -7.68 -37.92 32.30
C ILE A 8 -6.32 -37.98 31.59
N LEU A 9 -5.24 -38.32 32.30
CA LEU A 9 -3.91 -38.48 31.70
C LEU A 9 -3.84 -39.71 30.78
N CYS A 10 -4.50 -40.82 31.13
CA CYS A 10 -4.57 -42.00 30.27
C CYS A 10 -5.39 -41.78 28.99
N VAL A 11 -6.50 -41.04 29.06
CA VAL A 11 -7.33 -40.74 27.87
C VAL A 11 -6.58 -39.82 26.90
N ALA A 12 -5.81 -38.86 27.40
CA ALA A 12 -4.97 -38.00 26.55
C ALA A 12 -3.86 -38.78 25.82
N PHE A 13 -3.35 -39.87 26.40
CA PHE A 13 -2.30 -40.69 25.76
C PHE A 13 -2.85 -41.62 24.67
N VAL A 14 -4.12 -42.05 24.78
CA VAL A 14 -4.77 -42.91 23.76
C VAL A 14 -5.21 -42.10 22.53
N LEU A 15 -5.50 -40.79 22.70
CA LEU A 15 -5.85 -39.87 21.62
C LEU A 15 -4.64 -39.18 20.96
N ALA A 16 -3.42 -39.50 21.37
CA ALA A 16 -2.23 -39.05 20.64
C ALA A 16 -2.32 -39.58 19.21
N PRO A 17 -2.30 -38.70 18.18
CA PRO A 17 -2.41 -39.12 16.80
C PRO A 17 -1.30 -40.14 16.53
N ARG A 18 -1.70 -41.37 16.17
CA ARG A 18 -0.78 -42.40 15.71
C ARG A 18 -0.20 -41.93 14.38
N VAL A 19 0.89 -41.17 14.45
CA VAL A 19 1.72 -40.87 13.28
C VAL A 19 2.15 -42.22 12.72
N SER A 20 1.53 -42.60 11.60
CA SER A 20 1.75 -43.88 10.95
C SER A 20 3.21 -43.95 10.50
N ARG A 21 4.00 -44.80 11.15
CA ARG A 21 5.40 -45.10 10.75
C ARG A 21 5.51 -45.61 9.30
N GLY A 22 4.41 -46.00 8.67
CA GLY A 22 4.37 -46.38 7.25
C GLY A 22 4.61 -45.21 6.29
N SER A 23 4.15 -43.99 6.64
CA SER A 23 4.26 -42.78 5.81
C SER A 23 5.72 -42.41 5.48
N ILE A 24 6.57 -42.45 6.50
CA ILE A 24 7.96 -41.97 6.43
C ILE A 24 8.80 -42.82 5.46
N ARG A 25 8.56 -44.14 5.42
CA ARG A 25 9.33 -45.06 4.56
C ARG A 25 9.02 -44.83 3.07
N SER A 26 7.76 -44.60 2.71
CA SER A 26 7.40 -44.25 1.33
C SER A 26 8.01 -42.92 0.91
N MET A 27 8.06 -41.93 1.79
CA MET A 27 8.70 -40.64 1.48
C MET A 27 10.21 -40.76 1.28
N LEU A 28 10.90 -41.56 2.10
CA LEU A 28 12.32 -41.86 1.90
C LEU A 28 12.56 -42.54 0.54
N GLN A 29 11.68 -43.48 0.14
CA GLN A 29 11.77 -44.10 -1.18
C GLN A 29 11.48 -43.11 -2.32
N SER A 30 10.45 -42.27 -2.24
CA SER A 30 10.15 -41.27 -3.26
C SER A 30 11.22 -40.20 -3.37
N ALA A 31 11.77 -39.73 -2.24
CA ALA A 31 12.87 -38.77 -2.22
C ALA A 31 14.15 -39.36 -2.83
N THR A 32 14.49 -40.60 -2.48
CA THR A 32 15.64 -41.29 -3.08
C THR A 32 15.43 -41.52 -4.57
N GLU A 33 14.23 -41.85 -5.03
CA GLU A 33 13.94 -42.04 -6.47
C GLU A 33 13.99 -40.71 -7.26
N ILE A 34 13.47 -39.61 -6.72
CA ILE A 34 13.51 -38.28 -7.37
C ILE A 34 14.95 -37.73 -7.41
N VAL A 35 15.71 -37.89 -6.32
CA VAL A 35 17.12 -37.47 -6.26
C VAL A 35 17.98 -38.35 -7.16
N THR A 36 17.79 -39.66 -7.17
CA THR A 36 18.56 -40.54 -8.07
C THR A 36 18.25 -40.25 -9.54
N LYS A 37 16.99 -40.07 -9.94
CA LYS A 37 16.65 -39.74 -11.34
C LYS A 37 17.21 -38.38 -11.79
N LYS A 38 17.26 -37.36 -10.92
CA LYS A 38 17.77 -36.01 -11.30
C LYS A 38 19.27 -35.80 -11.04
N THR A 39 19.92 -36.60 -10.20
CA THR A 39 21.30 -36.33 -9.71
C THR A 39 22.35 -37.34 -10.21
N VAL A 40 21.97 -38.38 -10.97
CA VAL A 40 22.90 -39.37 -11.56
C VAL A 40 24.05 -38.76 -12.40
N LYS A 41 23.96 -37.48 -12.81
CA LYS A 41 25.03 -36.85 -13.60
C LYS A 41 26.19 -36.22 -12.80
N LYS A 42 26.09 -36.00 -11.49
CA LYS A 42 27.19 -35.37 -10.70
C LYS A 42 27.21 -35.90 -9.26
N GLY A 43 28.26 -36.60 -8.87
CA GLY A 43 28.40 -37.32 -7.60
C GLY A 43 28.28 -36.45 -6.34
N VAL A 44 27.08 -36.38 -5.75
CA VAL A 44 26.83 -35.67 -4.49
C VAL A 44 26.04 -36.59 -3.54
N LYS A 45 26.71 -37.57 -2.93
CA LYS A 45 26.10 -38.40 -1.85
C LYS A 45 25.82 -37.59 -0.59
N ALA A 46 26.75 -36.72 -0.17
CA ALA A 46 26.62 -35.90 1.03
C ALA A 46 25.41 -34.94 1.00
N GLY A 47 25.02 -34.45 -0.18
CA GLY A 47 23.87 -33.56 -0.32
C GLY A 47 22.52 -34.27 -0.21
N ALA A 48 22.44 -35.57 -0.52
CA ALA A 48 21.21 -36.34 -0.41
C ALA A 48 20.85 -36.62 1.05
N GLU A 49 21.85 -36.92 1.89
CA GLU A 49 21.68 -37.16 3.32
C GLU A 49 21.19 -35.90 4.04
N GLN A 50 21.83 -34.75 3.79
CA GLN A 50 21.42 -33.48 4.39
C GLN A 50 19.98 -33.08 4.00
N VAL A 51 19.59 -33.27 2.74
CA VAL A 51 18.22 -32.99 2.31
C VAL A 51 17.23 -33.96 2.97
N GLY A 52 17.58 -35.23 3.10
CA GLY A 52 16.74 -36.23 3.79
C GLY A 52 16.49 -35.89 5.25
N GLU A 53 17.52 -35.43 5.97
CA GLU A 53 17.40 -34.98 7.36
C GLU A 53 16.51 -33.73 7.47
N SER A 54 16.71 -32.73 6.60
CA SER A 54 15.88 -31.53 6.57
C SER A 54 14.42 -31.83 6.22
N VAL A 55 14.16 -32.72 5.26
CA VAL A 55 12.81 -33.19 4.94
C VAL A 55 12.17 -33.84 6.16
N THR A 56 12.87 -34.77 6.82
CA THR A 56 12.35 -35.48 8.00
C THR A 56 12.01 -34.52 9.14
N ARG A 57 12.89 -33.55 9.40
CA ARG A 57 12.69 -32.53 10.44
C ARG A 57 11.52 -31.58 10.12
N LEU A 58 11.41 -31.12 8.88
CA LEU A 58 10.30 -30.26 8.45
C LEU A 58 8.97 -31.03 8.47
N ALA A 59 8.98 -32.29 8.04
CA ALA A 59 7.80 -33.16 8.02
C ALA A 59 7.30 -33.45 9.44
N ALA A 60 8.22 -33.71 10.38
CA ALA A 60 7.89 -33.86 11.80
C ALA A 60 7.27 -32.60 12.43
N LYS A 61 7.65 -31.39 11.97
CA LYS A 61 7.14 -30.11 12.50
C LYS A 61 5.86 -29.62 11.83
N HIS A 62 5.74 -29.78 10.52
CA HIS A 62 4.71 -29.13 9.70
C HIS A 62 3.81 -30.10 8.94
N GLY A 63 4.04 -31.41 9.09
CA GLY A 63 3.29 -32.46 8.44
C GLY A 63 3.96 -32.96 7.16
N ASP A 64 3.97 -34.28 7.04
CA ASP A 64 4.49 -35.05 5.91
C ASP A 64 3.88 -34.59 4.57
N ASP A 65 2.56 -34.40 4.51
CA ASP A 65 1.82 -34.07 3.28
C ASP A 65 2.28 -32.75 2.65
N LEU A 66 2.54 -31.73 3.48
CA LEU A 66 2.95 -30.42 3.01
C LEU A 66 4.35 -30.46 2.42
N VAL A 67 5.28 -31.12 3.12
CA VAL A 67 6.66 -31.27 2.65
C VAL A 67 6.71 -32.10 1.37
N ASN A 68 5.90 -33.16 1.27
CA ASN A 68 5.84 -33.98 0.06
C ASN A 68 5.32 -33.17 -1.15
N LYS A 69 4.27 -32.37 -0.97
CA LYS A 69 3.78 -31.46 -2.01
C LYS A 69 4.87 -30.49 -2.49
N VAL A 70 5.61 -29.86 -1.57
CA VAL A 70 6.72 -28.96 -1.94
C VAL A 70 7.82 -29.71 -2.68
N LEU A 71 8.16 -30.93 -2.25
CA LEU A 71 9.17 -31.74 -2.92
C LEU A 71 8.76 -32.13 -4.35
N HIS A 72 7.48 -32.39 -4.59
CA HIS A 72 6.96 -32.69 -5.92
C HIS A 72 6.90 -31.45 -6.83
N HIS A 73 6.46 -30.30 -6.31
CA HIS A 73 6.28 -29.08 -7.11
C HIS A 73 7.57 -28.30 -7.35
N VAL A 74 8.39 -28.11 -6.32
CA VAL A 74 9.58 -27.23 -6.34
C VAL A 74 10.88 -28.03 -6.23
N GLY A 75 10.80 -29.22 -5.63
CA GLY A 75 11.97 -30.06 -5.39
C GLY A 75 12.80 -29.64 -4.17
N PRO A 76 14.05 -30.15 -4.08
CA PRO A 76 14.92 -29.93 -2.91
C PRO A 76 15.22 -28.46 -2.60
N LYS A 77 15.12 -27.57 -3.60
CA LYS A 77 15.31 -26.12 -3.40
C LYS A 77 14.23 -25.54 -2.49
N GLY A 78 12.98 -25.98 -2.63
CA GLY A 78 11.86 -25.54 -1.78
C GLY A 78 12.07 -25.93 -0.32
N VAL A 79 12.60 -27.15 -0.07
CA VAL A 79 12.94 -27.63 1.28
C VAL A 79 14.02 -26.77 1.93
N LYS A 80 15.11 -26.46 1.22
CA LYS A 80 16.18 -25.59 1.73
C LYS A 80 15.69 -24.18 2.05
N LEU A 81 14.78 -23.66 1.23
CA LEU A 81 14.21 -22.34 1.41
C LEU A 81 13.26 -22.30 2.62
N ALA A 82 12.43 -23.33 2.79
CA ALA A 82 11.62 -23.50 3.99
C ALA A 82 12.47 -23.63 5.25
N GLU A 83 13.56 -24.40 5.21
CA GLU A 83 14.49 -24.51 6.33
C GLU A 83 15.14 -23.16 6.69
N ALA A 84 15.55 -22.40 5.68
CA ALA A 84 16.12 -21.06 5.87
C ALA A 84 15.11 -20.06 6.46
N ALA A 85 13.80 -20.30 6.30
CA ALA A 85 12.75 -19.49 6.91
C ALA A 85 12.58 -19.72 8.43
N GLY A 86 13.24 -20.74 9.01
CA GLY A 86 13.26 -20.98 10.45
C GLY A 86 11.86 -21.22 11.03
N ASP A 87 11.44 -20.39 11.98
CA ASP A 87 10.14 -20.51 12.65
C ASP A 87 8.95 -20.27 11.70
N GLU A 88 9.18 -19.55 10.60
CA GLU A 88 8.19 -19.30 9.55
C GLU A 88 8.18 -20.38 8.45
N ALA A 89 8.91 -21.49 8.64
CA ALA A 89 9.00 -22.58 7.67
C ALA A 89 7.64 -23.12 7.23
N GLY A 90 6.67 -23.21 8.14
CA GLY A 90 5.30 -23.65 7.82
C GLY A 90 4.60 -22.74 6.81
N ILE A 91 4.80 -21.42 6.91
CA ILE A 91 4.23 -20.43 5.97
C ILE A 91 4.91 -20.58 4.60
N ALA A 92 6.24 -20.65 4.58
CA ALA A 92 7.00 -20.85 3.35
C ALA A 92 6.58 -22.14 2.63
N LEU A 93 6.43 -23.24 3.37
CA LEU A 93 5.96 -24.51 2.82
C LEU A 93 4.55 -24.42 2.24
N ARG A 94 3.60 -23.72 2.90
CA ARG A 94 2.25 -23.50 2.36
C ARG A 94 2.27 -22.71 1.05
N MET A 95 3.03 -21.62 1.00
CA MET A 95 3.19 -20.83 -0.22
C MET A 95 3.76 -21.67 -1.37
N LEU A 96 4.83 -22.43 -1.11
CA LEU A 96 5.48 -23.29 -2.11
C LEU A 96 4.59 -24.48 -2.53
N ALA A 97 3.83 -25.07 -1.61
CA ALA A 97 2.94 -26.19 -1.92
C ALA A 97 1.77 -25.75 -2.81
N ARG A 98 1.26 -24.53 -2.62
CA ARG A 98 0.11 -23.99 -3.36
C ARG A 98 0.51 -23.42 -4.72
N HIS A 99 1.64 -22.72 -4.81
CA HIS A 99 2.03 -21.99 -6.02
C HIS A 99 3.27 -22.54 -6.73
N GLY A 100 3.90 -23.58 -6.18
CA GLY A 100 5.10 -24.17 -6.76
C GLY A 100 6.24 -23.17 -6.93
N ASP A 101 6.91 -23.24 -8.08
CA ASP A 101 8.10 -22.44 -8.38
C ASP A 101 7.82 -20.93 -8.38
N GLY A 102 6.59 -20.51 -8.70
CA GLY A 102 6.18 -19.10 -8.69
C GLY A 102 6.32 -18.44 -7.32
N ALA A 103 6.19 -19.21 -6.23
CA ALA A 103 6.37 -18.70 -4.88
C ALA A 103 7.83 -18.68 -4.40
N MET A 104 8.81 -19.24 -5.12
CA MET A 104 10.20 -19.32 -4.61
C MET A 104 10.78 -17.95 -4.24
N GLY A 105 10.56 -16.94 -5.08
CA GLY A 105 11.06 -15.59 -4.83
C GLY A 105 10.43 -14.96 -3.57
N MET A 106 9.14 -15.18 -3.35
CA MET A 106 8.39 -14.54 -2.25
C MET A 106 8.54 -15.32 -0.94
N ALA A 107 8.55 -16.65 -0.98
CA ALA A 107 8.73 -17.50 0.20
C ALA A 107 10.08 -17.25 0.88
N GLY A 108 11.10 -16.78 0.15
CA GLY A 108 12.41 -16.42 0.69
C GLY A 108 12.42 -15.10 1.47
N ARG A 109 11.42 -14.22 1.25
CA ARG A 109 11.38 -12.87 1.82
C ARG A 109 10.64 -12.85 3.15
N THR A 110 11.29 -12.32 4.17
CA THR A 110 10.69 -12.17 5.51
C THR A 110 9.48 -11.22 5.50
N SER A 111 9.50 -10.16 4.68
CA SER A 111 8.37 -9.24 4.51
C SER A 111 7.12 -9.95 4.01
N ALA A 112 7.24 -10.73 2.92
CA ALA A 112 6.14 -11.51 2.37
C ALA A 112 5.57 -12.50 3.40
N ARG A 113 6.43 -13.29 4.06
CA ARG A 113 5.98 -14.29 5.05
C ARG A 113 5.27 -13.65 6.23
N LYS A 114 5.72 -12.49 6.71
CA LYS A 114 5.05 -11.74 7.76
C LYS A 114 3.65 -11.30 7.35
N LEU A 115 3.49 -10.77 6.13
CA LEU A 115 2.17 -10.37 5.61
C LEU A 115 1.25 -11.58 5.45
N VAL A 116 1.75 -12.70 4.94
CA VAL A 116 0.99 -13.96 4.85
C VAL A 116 0.62 -14.50 6.23
N SER A 117 1.50 -14.36 7.23
CA SER A 117 1.18 -14.73 8.61
C SER A 117 0.03 -13.91 9.18
N GLN A 118 -0.10 -12.64 8.78
CA GLN A 118 -1.09 -11.70 9.31
C GLN A 118 -2.43 -11.82 8.58
N PHE A 119 -2.40 -11.96 7.26
CA PHE A 119 -3.59 -11.88 6.40
C PHE A 119 -3.97 -13.21 5.75
N GLY A 120 -3.21 -14.29 6.01
CA GLY A 120 -3.53 -15.64 5.57
C GLY A 120 -3.18 -15.92 4.11
N ASP A 121 -3.80 -16.97 3.58
CA ASP A 121 -3.48 -17.53 2.26
C ASP A 121 -3.90 -16.60 1.11
N ASP A 122 -4.91 -15.75 1.29
CA ASP A 122 -5.31 -14.76 0.28
C ASP A 122 -4.20 -13.74 0.04
N ALA A 123 -3.47 -13.36 1.09
CA ALA A 123 -2.29 -12.52 0.95
C ALA A 123 -1.16 -13.25 0.21
N ALA A 124 -1.01 -14.56 0.42
CA ALA A 124 -0.04 -15.36 -0.35
C ALA A 124 -0.38 -15.36 -1.84
N ASP A 125 -1.66 -15.56 -2.17
CA ASP A 125 -2.15 -15.57 -3.56
C ASP A 125 -1.82 -14.24 -4.27
N VAL A 126 -2.09 -13.09 -3.64
CA VAL A 126 -1.84 -11.78 -4.26
C VAL A 126 -0.36 -11.41 -4.29
N ILE A 127 0.42 -11.78 -3.26
CA ILE A 127 1.87 -11.52 -3.22
C ILE A 127 2.59 -12.36 -4.27
N VAL A 128 2.22 -13.63 -4.44
CA VAL A 128 2.80 -14.46 -5.50
C VAL A 128 2.41 -13.97 -6.89
N ARG A 129 1.16 -13.53 -7.07
CA ARG A 129 0.66 -13.01 -8.35
C ARG A 129 1.31 -11.68 -8.76
N HIS A 130 1.45 -10.75 -7.82
CA HIS A 130 1.87 -9.37 -8.10
C HIS A 130 3.29 -9.03 -7.61
N GLY A 131 3.96 -9.95 -6.91
CA GLY A 131 5.31 -9.77 -6.39
C GLY A 131 5.42 -8.64 -5.37
N GLU A 132 6.46 -7.81 -5.53
CA GLU A 132 6.76 -6.67 -4.63
C GLU A 132 5.65 -5.62 -4.59
N VAL A 133 4.94 -5.45 -5.70
CA VAL A 133 3.79 -4.56 -5.78
C VAL A 133 2.69 -5.04 -4.84
N GLY A 134 2.47 -6.36 -4.80
CA GLY A 134 1.55 -7.00 -3.87
C GLY A 134 1.95 -6.78 -2.42
N GLU A 135 3.22 -7.05 -2.07
CA GLU A 135 3.74 -6.83 -0.72
C GLU A 135 3.54 -5.39 -0.25
N ARG A 136 3.82 -4.41 -1.11
CA ARG A 136 3.70 -2.99 -0.75
C ARG A 136 2.26 -2.58 -0.47
N ILE A 137 1.34 -2.94 -1.37
CA ILE A 137 -0.07 -2.59 -1.22
C ILE A 137 -0.70 -3.29 -0.03
N VAL A 138 -0.43 -4.59 0.18
CA VAL A 138 -0.92 -5.32 1.36
C VAL A 138 -0.29 -4.76 2.65
N GLY A 139 0.99 -4.40 2.63
CA GLY A 139 1.66 -3.80 3.80
C GLY A 139 1.11 -2.43 4.18
N GLN A 140 0.68 -1.62 3.21
CA GLN A 140 0.17 -0.28 3.46
C GLN A 140 -1.34 -0.26 3.78
N PHE A 141 -2.13 -1.09 3.11
CA PHE A 141 -3.60 -1.06 3.19
C PHE A 141 -4.21 -2.29 3.83
N ALA A 142 -3.40 -3.23 4.33
CA ALA A 142 -3.85 -4.44 5.04
C ALA A 142 -4.86 -5.27 4.23
N GLU A 143 -5.91 -5.77 4.89
CA GLU A 143 -6.94 -6.62 4.29
C GLU A 143 -7.69 -5.96 3.10
N PRO A 144 -8.07 -4.67 3.14
CA PRO A 144 -8.58 -3.96 1.95
C PRO A 144 -7.65 -4.06 0.74
N GLY A 145 -6.33 -3.95 0.98
CA GLY A 145 -5.31 -4.09 -0.06
C GLY A 145 -5.31 -5.50 -0.70
N VAL A 146 -5.49 -6.55 0.09
CA VAL A 146 -5.61 -7.93 -0.40
C VAL A 146 -6.84 -8.07 -1.31
N LYS A 147 -8.01 -7.62 -0.84
CA LYS A 147 -9.27 -7.71 -1.61
C LYS A 147 -9.18 -6.95 -2.94
N ALA A 148 -8.63 -5.73 -2.91
CA ALA A 148 -8.41 -4.94 -4.11
C ALA A 148 -7.47 -5.66 -5.09
N LEU A 149 -6.33 -6.18 -4.63
CA LEU A 149 -5.38 -6.90 -5.48
C LEU A 149 -5.93 -8.22 -6.06
N MET A 150 -6.85 -8.89 -5.37
CA MET A 150 -7.53 -10.07 -5.92
C MET A 150 -8.43 -9.72 -7.11
N SER A 151 -9.02 -8.52 -7.10
CA SER A 151 -9.97 -8.03 -8.12
C SER A 151 -9.32 -7.38 -9.35
N VAL A 152 -8.00 -7.13 -9.31
CA VAL A 152 -7.26 -6.46 -10.39
C VAL A 152 -6.16 -7.35 -10.99
N GLY A 153 -5.82 -7.07 -12.25
CA GLY A 153 -4.67 -7.67 -12.94
C GLY A 153 -3.36 -6.99 -12.57
N SER A 154 -2.25 -7.47 -13.13
CA SER A 154 -0.90 -6.94 -12.88
C SER A 154 -0.75 -5.45 -13.22
N ASP A 155 -1.41 -4.98 -14.29
CA ASP A 155 -1.43 -3.56 -14.66
C ASP A 155 -2.17 -2.70 -13.63
N GLY A 156 -3.30 -3.20 -13.13
CA GLY A 156 -4.06 -2.53 -12.06
C GLY A 156 -3.23 -2.44 -10.77
N ALA A 157 -2.61 -3.55 -10.36
CA ALA A 157 -1.72 -3.57 -9.20
C ALA A 157 -0.57 -2.55 -9.33
N ARG A 158 0.07 -2.46 -10.51
CA ARG A 158 1.13 -1.46 -10.75
C ARG A 158 0.62 -0.02 -10.64
N ARG A 159 -0.56 0.27 -11.21
CA ARG A 159 -1.21 1.59 -11.09
C ARG A 159 -1.53 1.92 -9.64
N MET A 160 -2.05 0.96 -8.88
CA MET A 160 -2.29 1.11 -7.44
C MET A 160 -1.01 1.45 -6.69
N ALA A 161 0.11 0.77 -6.95
CA ALA A 161 1.38 1.08 -6.30
C ALA A 161 1.86 2.50 -6.59
N ILE A 162 1.74 2.98 -7.83
CA ILE A 162 2.11 4.36 -8.18
C ILE A 162 1.19 5.37 -7.48
N MET A 163 -0.12 5.11 -7.41
CA MET A 163 -1.06 6.00 -6.70
C MET A 163 -0.82 6.01 -5.19
N ALA A 164 -0.44 4.86 -4.61
CA ALA A 164 -0.09 4.73 -3.21
C ALA A 164 1.18 5.51 -2.86
N GLU A 165 2.23 5.42 -3.69
CA GLU A 165 3.45 6.24 -3.56
C GLU A 165 3.16 7.74 -3.67
N GLY A 166 2.24 8.11 -4.56
CA GLY A 166 1.80 9.50 -4.72
C GLY A 166 0.88 10.02 -3.62
N GLY A 167 0.48 9.19 -2.66
CA GLY A 167 -0.47 9.57 -1.60
C GLY A 167 -1.91 9.81 -2.08
N VAL A 168 -2.23 9.43 -3.33
CA VAL A 168 -3.57 9.61 -3.91
C VAL A 168 -4.51 8.48 -3.47
N LEU A 169 -3.96 7.29 -3.25
CA LEU A 169 -4.75 6.12 -2.91
C LEU A 169 -5.10 6.11 -1.42
N SER A 170 -6.37 6.33 -1.09
CA SER A 170 -6.93 6.20 0.26
C SER A 170 -7.57 4.82 0.48
N THR A 171 -7.81 4.44 1.74
CA THR A 171 -8.50 3.18 2.08
C THR A 171 -9.89 3.11 1.44
N GLN A 172 -10.62 4.23 1.41
CA GLN A 172 -11.94 4.29 0.78
C GLN A 172 -11.88 4.00 -0.73
N LEU A 173 -10.85 4.51 -1.42
CA LEU A 173 -10.65 4.22 -2.84
C LEU A 173 -10.22 2.76 -3.07
N ILE A 174 -9.44 2.18 -2.15
CA ILE A 174 -9.11 0.74 -2.17
C ILE A 174 -10.39 -0.11 -2.08
N ASP A 175 -11.33 0.23 -1.22
CA ASP A 175 -12.60 -0.50 -1.09
C ASP A 175 -13.45 -0.41 -2.38
N VAL A 176 -13.45 0.75 -3.04
CA VAL A 176 -14.08 0.91 -4.36
C VAL A 176 -13.39 0.04 -5.41
N ILE A 177 -12.05 -0.06 -5.39
CA ILE A 177 -11.32 -0.96 -6.29
C ILE A 177 -11.65 -2.42 -5.98
N ALA A 178 -11.71 -2.82 -4.72
CA ALA A 178 -12.07 -4.18 -4.32
C ALA A 178 -13.45 -4.60 -4.85
N THR A 179 -14.39 -3.65 -4.93
CA THR A 179 -15.76 -3.89 -5.39
C THR A 179 -15.88 -3.81 -6.92
N GLY A 180 -15.32 -2.76 -7.54
CA GLY A 180 -15.43 -2.51 -8.99
C GLY A 180 -14.28 -3.06 -9.83
N GLY A 181 -13.29 -3.71 -9.21
CA GLY A 181 -12.17 -4.39 -9.85
C GLY A 181 -11.34 -3.51 -10.78
N GLN A 182 -10.94 -4.10 -11.91
CA GLN A 182 -10.07 -3.46 -12.89
C GLN A 182 -10.67 -2.17 -13.50
N LYS A 183 -11.99 -2.09 -13.65
CA LYS A 183 -12.68 -0.91 -14.19
C LYS A 183 -12.56 0.26 -13.22
N ALA A 184 -12.91 0.05 -11.94
CA ALA A 184 -12.74 1.04 -10.89
C ALA A 184 -11.28 1.53 -10.79
N CYS A 185 -10.32 0.61 -10.80
CA CYS A 185 -8.90 0.96 -10.76
C CYS A 185 -8.48 1.83 -11.95
N SER A 186 -8.99 1.56 -13.16
CA SER A 186 -8.66 2.33 -14.36
C SER A 186 -9.30 3.71 -14.32
N PHE A 187 -10.56 3.81 -13.91
CA PHE A 187 -11.26 5.09 -13.74
C PHE A 187 -10.55 5.99 -12.73
N ILE A 188 -10.21 5.46 -11.54
CA ILE A 188 -9.50 6.21 -10.49
C ILE A 188 -8.13 6.66 -11.00
N TRP A 189 -7.42 5.80 -11.73
CA TRP A 189 -6.11 6.12 -12.30
C TRP A 189 -6.15 7.28 -13.30
N GLU A 190 -7.13 7.28 -14.20
CA GLU A 190 -7.33 8.32 -15.22
C GLU A 190 -7.77 9.65 -14.60
N ASN A 191 -8.52 9.58 -13.49
CA ASN A 191 -9.13 10.75 -12.85
C ASN A 191 -8.48 11.16 -11.53
N ARG A 192 -7.26 10.68 -11.26
CA ARG A 192 -6.52 10.94 -10.01
C ARG A 192 -6.40 12.42 -9.63
N ALA A 193 -6.30 13.32 -10.62
CA ALA A 193 -6.23 14.76 -10.37
C ALA A 193 -7.58 15.33 -9.92
N GLY A 194 -8.69 14.87 -10.51
CA GLY A 194 -10.03 15.28 -10.12
C GLY A 194 -10.42 14.74 -8.74
N LEU A 195 -10.03 13.50 -8.43
CA LEU A 195 -10.28 12.87 -7.13
C LEU A 195 -9.46 13.48 -5.99
N ALA A 196 -8.41 14.26 -6.27
CA ALA A 196 -7.71 15.03 -5.24
C ALA A 196 -8.56 16.19 -4.69
N VAL A 197 -9.61 16.60 -5.42
CA VAL A 197 -10.56 17.62 -4.96
C VAL A 197 -11.63 16.97 -4.09
N GLY A 198 -11.69 17.36 -2.81
CA GLY A 198 -12.54 16.69 -1.80
C GLY A 198 -14.03 16.58 -2.16
N ALA A 199 -14.59 17.57 -2.86
CA ALA A 199 -15.99 17.53 -3.32
C ALA A 199 -16.22 16.39 -4.34
N THR A 200 -15.34 16.29 -5.34
CA THR A 200 -15.38 15.23 -6.36
C THR A 200 -15.21 13.85 -5.76
N LEU A 201 -14.28 13.70 -4.81
CA LEU A 201 -14.09 12.45 -4.08
C LEU A 201 -15.33 12.06 -3.29
N THR A 202 -15.96 13.01 -2.60
CA THR A 202 -17.16 12.76 -1.80
C THR A 202 -18.32 12.29 -2.68
N ALA A 203 -18.56 12.97 -3.81
CA ALA A 203 -19.58 12.56 -4.77
C ALA A 203 -19.29 11.17 -5.36
N PHE A 204 -18.03 10.91 -5.71
CA PHE A 204 -17.61 9.61 -6.23
C PHE A 204 -17.81 8.48 -5.20
N LEU A 205 -17.43 8.69 -3.94
CA LEU A 205 -17.58 7.69 -2.88
C LEU A 205 -19.05 7.42 -2.53
N ALA A 206 -19.95 8.38 -2.74
CA ALA A 206 -21.38 8.19 -2.53
C ALA A 206 -22.03 7.28 -3.59
N SER A 207 -21.53 7.27 -4.83
CA SER A 207 -22.10 6.48 -5.94
C SER A 207 -21.05 6.12 -6.99
N PRO A 208 -20.09 5.23 -6.67
CA PRO A 208 -18.96 4.95 -7.56
C PRO A 208 -19.38 4.30 -8.88
N GLU A 209 -20.42 3.47 -8.88
CA GLU A 209 -20.92 2.76 -10.06
C GLU A 209 -21.34 3.72 -11.18
N THR A 210 -22.05 4.81 -10.84
CA THR A 210 -22.50 5.82 -11.79
C THR A 210 -21.35 6.45 -12.59
N PHE A 211 -20.19 6.62 -11.96
CA PHE A 211 -19.00 7.17 -12.60
C PHE A 211 -18.23 6.11 -13.38
N ILE A 212 -18.07 4.92 -12.80
CA ILE A 212 -17.28 3.83 -13.40
C ILE A 212 -17.94 3.30 -14.68
N ASP A 213 -19.27 3.26 -14.74
CA ASP A 213 -20.01 2.83 -15.92
C ASP A 213 -20.18 3.93 -16.98
N GLY A 214 -19.60 5.11 -16.75
CA GLY A 214 -19.59 6.21 -17.71
C GLY A 214 -20.90 6.99 -17.78
N GLY A 215 -21.81 6.81 -16.81
CA GLY A 215 -23.06 7.55 -16.74
C GLY A 215 -22.88 9.04 -16.44
N VAL A 216 -21.80 9.41 -15.74
CA VAL A 216 -21.47 10.80 -15.40
C VAL A 216 -19.98 11.06 -15.66
N SER A 217 -19.68 12.10 -16.46
CA SER A 217 -18.31 12.58 -16.62
C SER A 217 -17.94 13.50 -15.45
N LEU A 218 -16.71 13.36 -14.92
CA LEU A 218 -16.23 14.22 -13.84
C LEU A 218 -16.09 15.70 -14.26
N ALA A 219 -15.95 15.95 -15.56
CA ALA A 219 -15.91 17.30 -16.12
C ALA A 219 -17.25 18.04 -15.90
N ASN A 220 -18.38 17.33 -16.01
CA ASN A 220 -19.70 17.93 -15.83
C ASN A 220 -20.00 18.22 -14.35
N GLY A 221 -19.59 17.32 -13.45
CA GLY A 221 -19.78 17.53 -12.00
C GLY A 221 -19.03 18.73 -11.43
N MET A 222 -17.89 19.10 -12.01
CA MET A 222 -17.19 20.34 -11.64
C MET A 222 -17.93 21.61 -12.11
N ALA A 223 -18.66 21.56 -13.22
CA ALA A 223 -19.39 22.72 -13.71
C ALA A 223 -20.68 22.97 -12.91
N GLU A 224 -21.42 21.90 -12.57
CA GLU A 224 -22.70 22.03 -11.85
C GLU A 224 -22.54 22.34 -10.36
N HIS A 225 -21.54 21.78 -9.67
CA HIS A 225 -21.34 22.06 -8.22
C HIS A 225 -20.44 23.26 -7.92
N VAL A 226 -19.87 23.90 -8.94
CA VAL A 226 -19.23 25.22 -8.80
C VAL A 226 -20.23 26.35 -9.12
N ALA A 227 -21.30 26.04 -9.86
CA ALA A 227 -22.30 27.02 -10.28
C ALA A 227 -23.40 27.31 -9.22
N GLU A 228 -23.64 26.40 -8.27
CA GLU A 228 -24.38 26.74 -7.05
C GLU A 228 -23.39 27.07 -5.94
N PRO A 229 -23.08 28.36 -5.74
CA PRO A 229 -22.34 28.74 -4.57
C PRO A 229 -23.22 28.44 -3.36
N VAL A 230 -22.79 27.47 -2.55
CA VAL A 230 -22.89 27.60 -1.10
C VAL A 230 -21.94 28.74 -0.68
N ILE A 231 -22.26 29.96 -1.13
CA ILE A 231 -22.13 31.20 -0.38
C ILE A 231 -23.14 30.99 0.75
N GLU A 232 -22.75 30.72 1.98
CA GLU A 232 -21.98 31.62 2.83
C GLU A 232 -21.02 30.81 3.71
N GLY A 233 -19.70 30.93 3.53
CA GLY A 233 -18.84 30.84 4.71
C GLY A 233 -17.37 30.47 4.57
N ILE A 234 -16.92 29.66 3.62
CA ILE A 234 -15.59 29.00 3.83
C ILE A 234 -14.55 29.08 2.71
N ILE A 235 -14.83 29.46 1.45
CA ILE A 235 -13.75 29.37 0.43
C ILE A 235 -13.63 30.64 -0.42
N SER A 236 -12.55 31.39 -0.19
CA SER A 236 -11.99 32.34 -1.14
C SER A 236 -11.04 31.62 -2.13
N PRO A 237 -10.93 32.08 -3.38
CA PRO A 237 -10.30 31.29 -4.45
C PRO A 237 -8.77 31.42 -4.42
N VAL A 238 -8.08 30.30 -4.19
CA VAL A 238 -6.65 30.15 -4.48
C VAL A 238 -6.51 29.72 -5.95
N ALA A 239 -6.85 30.63 -6.86
CA ALA A 239 -6.56 30.49 -8.28
C ALA A 239 -5.23 31.19 -8.57
N GLY A 240 -4.12 30.46 -8.52
CA GLY A 240 -2.82 31.02 -8.91
C GLY A 240 -1.56 30.39 -8.31
N VAL A 241 -1.64 29.31 -7.54
CA VAL A 241 -0.43 28.67 -7.02
C VAL A 241 0.12 27.67 -8.06
N PRO A 242 1.37 27.85 -8.54
CA PRO A 242 2.00 26.91 -9.46
C PRO A 242 2.12 25.51 -8.85
N VAL A 243 1.79 24.47 -9.64
CA VAL A 243 1.78 23.05 -9.24
C VAL A 243 3.14 22.57 -8.69
N GLU A 244 4.23 23.24 -9.02
CA GLU A 244 5.58 22.95 -8.54
C GLU A 244 5.77 23.22 -7.03
N LEU A 245 5.03 24.18 -6.44
CA LEU A 245 5.07 24.46 -5.00
C LEU A 245 4.26 23.45 -4.16
N ALA A 246 3.32 22.73 -4.77
CA ALA A 246 2.47 21.76 -4.06
C ALA A 246 3.19 20.44 -3.76
N LYS A 247 4.20 20.06 -4.55
CA LYS A 247 4.92 18.79 -4.37
C LYS A 247 5.90 18.78 -3.19
N GLY A 248 6.34 19.96 -2.72
CA GLY A 248 7.31 20.08 -1.61
C GLY A 248 6.70 20.17 -0.21
N VAL A 249 5.38 20.34 -0.08
CA VAL A 249 4.73 20.72 1.20
C VAL A 249 3.90 19.57 1.83
N ALA A 250 3.75 18.45 1.12
CA ALA A 250 2.80 17.41 1.53
C ALA A 250 3.32 16.47 2.65
N TYR A 251 4.62 16.38 2.91
CA TYR A 251 5.15 15.44 3.91
C TYR A 251 5.80 16.17 5.09
N GLY A 252 5.00 16.42 6.13
CA GLY A 252 5.47 16.85 7.45
C GLY A 252 5.04 18.25 7.92
N THR A 253 4.37 19.03 7.07
CA THR A 253 3.91 20.37 7.47
C THR A 253 2.54 20.30 8.14
N ASN A 254 2.47 20.77 9.39
CA ASN A 254 1.21 20.83 10.13
C ASN A 254 0.33 21.95 9.54
N TRP A 255 -0.59 21.56 8.66
CA TRP A 255 -1.50 22.47 7.96
C TRP A 255 -2.29 23.40 8.89
N THR A 256 -2.54 22.97 10.14
CA THR A 256 -3.19 23.83 11.13
C THR A 256 -2.40 25.11 11.41
N VAL A 257 -1.06 25.05 11.42
CA VAL A 257 -0.19 26.22 11.67
C VAL A 257 -0.23 27.19 10.50
N ILE A 258 -0.26 26.70 9.26
CA ILE A 258 -0.34 27.54 8.06
C ILE A 258 -1.69 28.26 8.01
N VAL A 259 -2.78 27.53 8.27
CA VAL A 259 -4.13 28.13 8.31
C VAL A 259 -4.24 29.15 9.44
N LEU A 260 -3.68 28.85 10.63
CA LEU A 260 -3.63 29.80 11.73
C LEU A 260 -2.82 31.06 11.38
N ALA A 261 -1.65 30.88 10.76
CA ALA A 261 -0.80 32.00 10.35
C ALA A 261 -1.48 32.86 9.28
N GLY A 262 -2.20 32.25 8.34
CA GLY A 262 -3.02 32.95 7.35
C GLY A 262 -4.16 33.74 8.00
N LEU A 263 -4.89 33.13 8.94
CA LEU A 263 -5.95 33.81 9.70
C LEU A 263 -5.41 34.96 10.55
N ILE A 264 -4.27 34.77 11.22
CA ILE A 264 -3.58 35.83 11.98
C ILE A 264 -3.15 36.95 11.03
N GLY A 265 -2.61 36.63 9.85
CA GLY A 265 -2.22 37.62 8.84
C GLY A 265 -3.41 38.46 8.36
N VAL A 266 -4.55 37.82 8.06
CA VAL A 266 -5.78 38.51 7.65
C VAL A 266 -6.33 39.37 8.80
N LEU A 267 -6.31 38.87 10.04
CA LEU A 267 -6.69 39.64 11.22
C LEU A 267 -5.74 40.83 11.46
N PHE A 268 -4.45 40.66 11.20
CA PHE A 268 -3.46 41.71 11.35
C PHE A 268 -3.67 42.79 10.30
N VAL A 269 -3.85 42.42 9.03
CA VAL A 269 -4.14 43.36 7.94
C VAL A 269 -5.47 44.07 8.18
N THR A 270 -6.54 43.37 8.55
CA THR A 270 -7.84 44.03 8.79
C THR A 270 -7.83 44.95 10.02
N ARG A 271 -7.01 44.67 11.04
CA ARG A 271 -6.87 45.50 12.23
C ARG A 271 -5.94 46.70 12.02
N TYR A 272 -4.86 46.55 11.24
CA TYR A 272 -3.92 47.63 10.94
C TYR A 272 -4.29 48.48 9.71
N ALA A 273 -5.04 47.91 8.76
CA ALA A 273 -5.51 48.62 7.58
C ALA A 273 -6.83 49.36 7.82
N ARG A 274 -7.31 49.52 9.07
CA ARG A 274 -8.32 50.54 9.38
C ARG A 274 -7.67 51.90 9.18
N PRO A 275 -7.97 52.61 8.07
CA PRO A 275 -7.33 53.88 7.81
C PRO A 275 -7.87 54.86 8.86
N THR A 276 -6.98 55.41 9.67
CA THR A 276 -7.23 56.66 10.38
C THR A 276 -7.51 57.72 9.31
N LYS A 277 -8.80 57.92 9.00
CA LYS A 277 -9.34 58.84 7.97
C LYS A 277 -8.94 60.32 8.14
N ARG A 278 -8.01 60.66 9.06
CA ARG A 278 -7.56 62.03 9.32
C ARG A 278 -6.14 62.36 8.82
N SER A 279 -5.30 61.40 8.38
CA SER A 279 -3.92 61.73 7.97
C SER A 279 -3.62 61.67 6.46
N LEU A 280 -4.52 61.16 5.63
CA LEU A 280 -4.28 61.05 4.18
C LEU A 280 -4.47 62.37 3.42
N ALA A 281 -5.11 63.37 4.02
CA ALA A 281 -5.26 64.69 3.40
C ALA A 281 -3.96 65.53 3.44
N SER A 282 -3.05 65.30 4.39
CA SER A 282 -1.81 66.09 4.51
C SER A 282 -0.63 65.50 3.72
N CYS A 283 -0.54 64.17 3.58
CA CYS A 283 0.54 63.54 2.82
C CYS A 283 0.42 63.75 1.30
N GLY A 284 -0.81 63.82 0.76
CA GLY A 284 -1.02 64.08 -0.67
C GLY A 284 -0.53 65.47 -1.09
N VAL A 285 -0.77 66.49 -0.28
CA VAL A 285 -0.34 67.87 -0.58
C VAL A 285 1.19 68.01 -0.51
N ALA A 286 1.83 67.37 0.46
CA ALA A 286 3.29 67.40 0.61
C ALA A 286 4.03 66.71 -0.55
N ALA A 287 3.53 65.57 -1.04
CA ALA A 287 4.13 64.86 -2.17
C ALA A 287 4.04 65.67 -3.48
N VAL A 288 2.90 66.32 -3.72
CA VAL A 288 2.70 67.18 -4.90
C VAL A 288 3.56 68.45 -4.83
N GLN A 289 3.70 69.07 -3.66
CA GLN A 289 4.59 70.22 -3.47
C GLN A 289 6.07 69.86 -3.66
N TRP A 290 6.50 68.70 -3.17
CA TRP A 290 7.87 68.23 -3.33
C TRP A 290 8.22 67.99 -4.80
N PHE A 291 7.34 67.29 -5.54
CA PHE A 291 7.56 66.99 -6.96
C PHE A 291 7.63 68.26 -7.83
N ARG A 292 6.74 69.22 -7.57
CA ARG A 292 6.74 70.52 -8.27
C ARG A 292 8.01 71.33 -8.01
N ASN A 293 8.57 71.28 -6.80
CA ASN A 293 9.83 71.97 -6.49
C ASN A 293 11.06 71.27 -7.10
N ARG A 294 11.00 69.94 -7.31
CA ARG A 294 12.09 69.19 -7.94
C ARG A 294 12.24 69.54 -9.42
N LEU A 295 11.12 69.74 -10.13
CA LEU A 295 11.12 70.06 -11.56
C LEU A 295 11.57 71.49 -11.90
N ARG A 296 11.65 72.39 -10.91
CA ARG A 296 12.07 73.79 -11.12
C ARG A 296 13.59 74.03 -11.02
N ARG A 297 14.41 73.03 -10.72
CA ARG A 297 15.86 73.23 -10.64
C ARG A 297 16.48 73.21 -12.05
N PRO A 298 17.01 74.33 -12.57
CA PRO A 298 17.69 74.34 -13.85
C PRO A 298 18.96 73.48 -13.75
N MET A 299 19.12 72.57 -14.71
CA MET A 299 20.29 71.71 -14.83
C MET A 299 21.52 72.59 -15.05
N ARG A 300 22.37 72.66 -14.03
CA ARG A 300 23.66 73.34 -14.06
C ARG A 300 24.51 72.63 -15.10
N LYS A 301 24.82 73.32 -16.21
CA LYS A 301 25.79 72.85 -17.19
C LYS A 301 27.17 73.01 -16.55
N GLU A 302 27.79 71.89 -16.20
CA GLU A 302 29.20 71.86 -15.83
C GLU A 302 30.02 71.84 -17.13
N THR A 303 30.84 72.87 -17.27
CA THR A 303 31.88 73.06 -18.30
C THR A 303 33.19 72.43 -17.85
#